data_AF-A0A068YQ28-F1
#
_entry.id   AF-A0A068YQ28-F1
#
_cell.length_a   1.000
_cell.length_b   1.000
_cell.length_c   1.000
_cell.angle_alpha   90.00
_cell.angle_beta   90.00
_cell.angle_gamma   90.00
#
_symmetry.space_group_name_H-M   'P 1'
#
loop_
_entity.id
_entity.type
_entity.pdbx_description
1 polymer ?
#
loop_
_entity_poly.entity_id
_entity_poly.type
_entity_poly.pdbx_seq_one_letter_code
_entity_poly.pdbx_strand_id
1 'polypeptide(L)' 'MRLSPDEIIFWQVGFFKLNATIAYTWALMLVLVVSSRLITRHLSTDHKRSRWQNLLEIVVT' A
#
# COMPACT_ATOMS: atom_id res chain seq x y z
N MET A 1 0.38 -14.16 -32.95
CA MET A 1 -0.34 -13.13 -32.17
C MET A 1 0.06 -13.33 -30.71
N ARG A 2 0.48 -12.26 -30.01
CA ARG A 2 0.77 -12.32 -28.56
C ARG A 2 -0.56 -12.17 -27.84
N LEU A 3 -1.10 -13.27 -27.32
CA LEU A 3 -2.48 -13.33 -26.81
C LEU A 3 -2.54 -13.05 -25.31
N SER A 4 -1.42 -13.19 -24.61
CA SER A 4 -1.37 -13.10 -23.15
C SER A 4 -0.29 -12.12 -22.66
N PRO A 5 -0.55 -11.30 -21.61
CA PRO A 5 0.39 -10.30 -21.12
C PRO A 5 1.73 -10.85 -20.61
N ASP A 6 1.78 -12.10 -20.17
CA ASP A 6 3.02 -12.76 -19.74
C ASP A 6 3.97 -13.04 -20.92
N GLU A 7 3.45 -13.06 -22.15
CA GLU A 7 4.27 -13.16 -23.36
C GLU A 7 4.92 -11.83 -23.75
N ILE A 8 4.49 -10.71 -23.15
CA ILE A 8 5.12 -9.40 -23.35
C ILE A 8 6.30 -9.29 -22.38
N ILE A 9 7.52 -9.41 -22.92
CA ILE A 9 8.77 -9.37 -22.16
C ILE A 9 9.42 -8.01 -22.36
N PHE A 10 9.56 -7.23 -21.28
CA PHE A 10 10.23 -5.93 -21.29
C PHE A 10 11.75 -6.06 -21.20
N TRP A 11 12.23 -7.05 -20.43
CA TRP A 11 13.66 -7.30 -20.24
C TRP A 11 13.89 -8.77 -19.89
N GLN A 12 15.03 -9.33 -20.29
CA GLN A 12 15.40 -10.71 -19.98
C GLN A 12 16.94 -10.86 -19.89
N VAL A 13 17.42 -11.53 -18.85
CA VAL A 13 18.81 -11.98 -18.70
C VAL A 13 18.81 -13.43 -18.21
N GLY A 14 19.32 -14.34 -19.03
CA GLY A 14 19.31 -15.77 -18.73
C GLY A 14 17.91 -16.28 -18.41
N PHE A 15 17.72 -16.78 -17.19
CA PHE A 15 16.44 -17.29 -16.66
C PHE A 15 15.54 -16.19 -16.08
N PHE A 16 16.05 -14.98 -15.86
CA PHE A 16 15.25 -13.86 -15.34
C PHE A 16 14.53 -13.15 -16.47
N LYS A 17 13.21 -13.00 -16.34
CA LYS A 17 12.35 -12.29 -17.29
C LYS A 17 11.47 -11.29 -16.55
N LEU A 18 11.45 -10.07 -17.05
CA LEU A 18 10.50 -9.05 -16.64
C LEU A 18 9.37 -9.02 -17.67
N ASN A 19 8.27 -9.69 -17.34
CA ASN A 19 7.07 -9.67 -18.17
C ASN A 19 6.12 -8.52 -17.80
N ALA A 20 5.12 -8.28 -18.64
CA ALA A 20 4.16 -7.21 -18.37
C ALA A 20 3.32 -7.46 -17.12
N THR A 21 3.00 -8.72 -16.81
CA THR A 21 2.31 -9.08 -15.57
C THR A 21 3.07 -8.58 -14.33
N ILE A 22 4.38 -8.84 -14.24
CA ILE A 22 5.23 -8.39 -13.13
C ILE A 22 5.25 -6.86 -13.09
N ALA A 23 5.49 -6.20 -14.23
CA ALA A 23 5.52 -4.74 -14.31
C ALA A 23 4.21 -4.11 -13.83
N TYR A 24 3.05 -4.65 -14.25
CA TYR A 24 1.74 -4.16 -13.82
C TYR A 24 1.46 -4.40 -12.35
N THR A 25 1.89 -5.54 -11.78
CA THR A 25 1.74 -5.78 -10.34
C THR A 25 2.55 -4.79 -9.51
N TRP A 26 3.79 -4.45 -9.92
CA TRP A 26 4.58 -3.41 -9.25
C TRP A 26 3.95 -2.03 -9.37
N ALA A 27 3.45 -1.67 -10.56
CA ALA A 27 2.74 -0.42 -10.75
C ALA A 27 1.50 -0.32 -9.85
N LEU A 28 0.69 -1.38 -9.78
CA LEU A 28 -0.48 -1.45 -8.91
C LEU A 28 -0.09 -1.32 -7.43
N MET A 29 0.93 -2.06 -6.98
CA MET A 29 1.42 -1.96 -5.60
C MET A 29 1.92 -0.56 -5.28
N LEU A 30 2.64 0.11 -6.20
CA LEU A 30 3.09 1.48 -6.03
C LEU A 30 1.89 2.43 -5.87
N VAL A 31 0.87 2.30 -6.73
CA VAL A 31 -0.36 3.08 -6.63
C VAL A 31 -1.05 2.86 -5.27
N LEU A 32 -1.17 1.62 -4.81
CA LEU A 32 -1.76 1.29 -3.52
C LEU A 32 -0.97 1.89 -2.34
N VAL A 33 0.36 1.79 -2.37
CA VAL A 33 1.23 2.36 -1.32
C VAL A 33 1.13 3.89 -1.30
N VAL A 34 1.22 4.53 -2.47
CA VAL A 34 1.14 5.99 -2.58
C VAL A 34 -0.24 6.48 -2.14
N SER A 35 -1.31 5.88 -2.63
CA SER A 35 -2.68 6.24 -2.23
C SER A 35 -2.92 6.04 -0.75
N SER A 36 -2.50 4.89 -0.18
CA SER A 36 -2.57 4.64 1.26
C SER A 36 -1.83 5.71 2.05
N ARG A 37 -0.60 6.07 1.66
CA ARG A 37 0.18 7.13 2.31
C ARG A 37 -0.48 8.50 2.17
N LEU A 38 -1.06 8.82 1.01
CA LEU A 38 -1.74 10.09 0.77
C LEU A 38 -3.04 10.24 1.57
N ILE A 39 -3.77 9.14 1.76
CA ILE A 39 -4.98 9.11 2.58
C ILE A 39 -4.61 9.20 4.07
N THR A 40 -3.66 8.37 4.51
CA THR A 40 -3.24 8.31 5.91
C THR A 40 -2.46 9.53 6.40
N ARG A 41 -1.86 10.35 5.52
CA ARG A 41 -1.15 11.58 5.94
C ARG A 41 -2.05 12.62 6.62
N HIS A 42 -3.36 12.59 6.34
CA HIS A 42 -4.35 13.48 6.96
C HIS A 42 -5.15 12.80 8.07
N LEU A 43 -4.91 11.50 8.32
CA LEU A 43 -5.40 10.87 9.54
C LEU A 43 -4.60 11.46 10.68
N SER A 44 -5.21 12.45 11.32
CA SER A 44 -4.74 12.97 12.59
C SER A 44 -4.75 11.82 13.59
N THR A 45 -3.57 11.37 14.00
CA THR A 45 -3.40 10.55 15.22
C THR A 45 -3.68 11.38 16.48
N ASP A 46 -4.34 12.54 16.34
CA ASP A 46 -4.95 13.31 17.43
C ASP A 46 -6.24 12.61 17.91
N HIS A 47 -6.13 11.32 18.21
CA HIS A 47 -6.87 10.79 19.35
C HIS A 47 -6.13 11.28 20.60
N LYS A 48 -6.22 12.59 20.86
CA LYS A 48 -6.10 13.11 22.21
C LYS A 48 -7.27 12.56 23.01
N ARG A 49 -7.24 11.26 23.32
CA ARG A 49 -7.72 10.84 24.64
C ARG A 49 -6.84 11.63 25.59
N SER A 50 -7.39 12.75 26.06
CA SER A 50 -6.80 13.48 27.15
C SER A 50 -6.49 12.44 28.23
N ARG A 51 -5.26 12.41 28.75
CA ARG A 51 -4.88 11.47 29.82
C ARG A 51 -5.87 11.54 30.99
N TRP A 52 -6.58 12.66 31.12
CA TRP A 52 -7.68 12.90 32.06
C TRP A 52 -8.98 12.18 31.73
N GLN A 53 -9.32 11.97 30.46
CA GLN A 53 -10.50 11.21 30.06
C GLN A 53 -10.32 9.71 30.39
N ASN A 54 -9.10 9.19 30.25
CA ASN A 54 -8.77 7.82 30.61
C ASN A 54 -8.77 7.59 32.15
N LEU A 55 -8.40 8.61 32.94
CA LEU A 55 -8.50 8.57 34.41
C LEU A 55 -9.96 8.64 34.88
N LEU A 56 -10.79 9.49 34.26
CA LEU A 56 -12.21 9.58 34.58
C LEU A 56 -12.96 8.27 34.30
N GLU A 57 -12.63 7.58 33.20
CA GLU A 57 -13.20 6.26 32.88
C GLU A 57 -12.91 5.21 33.96
N ILE A 58 -11.70 5.22 34.54
CA ILE A 58 -11.28 4.31 35.62
C ILE A 58 -11.96 4.61 36.95
N VAL A 59 -12.34 5.86 37.22
CA VAL A 59 -12.98 6.25 38.49
C VAL A 59 -14.49 6.05 38.44
N VAL A 60 -15.11 6.16 37.26
CA VAL A 60 -16.56 6.02 37.07
C VAL A 60 -17.01 4.57 36.90
N THR A 61 -16.11 3.67 36.48
CA THR A 61 -16.36 2.22 36.36
C THR A 61 -15.94 1.49 37.62
#